data_AF-A0A358KI51-F1
#
_entry.id   AF-A0A358KI51-F1
#
_cell.length_a   1.000
_cell.length_b   1.000
_cell.length_c   1.000
_cell.angle_alpha   90.00
_cell.angle_beta   90.00
_cell.angle_gamma   90.00
#
_symmetry.space_group_name_H-M   'P 1'
#
loop_
_entity.id
_entity.type
_entity.pdbx_description
1 polymer ?
#
loop_
_entity_poly.entity_id
_entity_poly.type
_entity_poly.pdbx_seq_one_letter_code
_entity_poly.pdbx_strand_id
1 'polypeptide(L)'
;GPESRWTRKAVLTTEGYLVVADEYVVGKALGQAYHAGPVWHLAREEGRKLGRQDENWFGAPAFAQAWWQKEKQGVAVVVRDHRDMVFGTINQSRSQDLDPNTTAYAYRPIAAGQTERFLSVLVPHELKTPAGAVVRGVKTAVNKKGRYTSTVGDVTVVLNHKGNWSVSRK
;
A
#
# COMPACT_ATOMS: atom_id res chain seq x y z
N GLY A 1 14.60 1.57 -14.87
CA GLY A 1 15.72 1.51 -15.83
C GLY A 1 16.35 2.88 -15.98
N PRO A 2 17.25 3.08 -16.95
CA PRO A 2 17.78 4.41 -17.29
C PRO A 2 16.64 5.42 -17.44
N GLU A 3 16.85 6.64 -16.94
CA GLU A 3 15.88 7.76 -16.98
C GLU A 3 14.53 7.52 -16.26
N SER A 4 14.34 6.35 -15.63
CA SER A 4 13.13 6.10 -14.86
C SER A 4 13.24 6.77 -13.49
N ARG A 5 12.14 7.33 -13.00
CA ARG A 5 12.10 7.99 -11.68
C ARG A 5 10.91 7.52 -10.88
N TRP A 6 11.17 7.01 -9.67
CA TRP A 6 10.14 6.73 -8.69
C TRP A 6 10.09 7.87 -7.66
N THR A 7 8.91 8.42 -7.42
CA THR A 7 8.68 9.47 -6.43
C THR A 7 7.58 9.02 -5.47
N ARG A 8 7.93 8.88 -4.19
CA ARG A 8 7.02 8.51 -3.11
C ARG A 8 6.65 9.73 -2.29
N LYS A 9 5.36 9.89 -2.02
CA LYS A 9 4.80 10.89 -1.09
C LYS A 9 4.02 10.16 -0.03
N ALA A 10 4.18 10.56 1.23
CA ALA A 10 3.50 9.93 2.35
C ALA A 10 2.90 10.99 3.28
N VAL A 11 1.70 10.71 3.79
CA VAL A 11 1.05 11.48 4.85
C VAL A 11 0.66 10.51 5.96
N LEU A 12 1.17 10.76 7.17
CA LEU A 12 0.73 10.09 8.38
C LEU A 12 -0.28 11.00 9.09
N THR A 13 -1.49 10.50 9.28
CA THR A 13 -2.57 11.22 9.97
C THR A 13 -2.47 11.04 11.49
N THR A 14 -3.19 11.86 12.26
CA THR A 14 -3.24 11.76 13.73
C THR A 14 -3.90 10.47 14.21
N GLU A 15 -4.77 9.89 13.39
CA GLU A 15 -5.45 8.62 13.61
C GLU A 15 -4.53 7.41 13.32
N GLY A 16 -3.30 7.67 12.85
CA GLY A 16 -2.32 6.64 12.53
C GLY A 16 -2.45 6.06 11.12
N TYR A 17 -3.38 6.56 10.30
CA TYR A 17 -3.47 6.15 8.89
C TYR A 17 -2.27 6.68 8.11
N LEU A 18 -1.54 5.80 7.45
CA LEU A 18 -0.44 6.15 6.56
C LEU A 18 -0.90 6.02 5.11
N VAL A 19 -0.96 7.15 4.41
CA VAL A 19 -1.35 7.22 2.99
C VAL A 19 -0.10 7.42 2.15
N VAL A 20 0.18 6.50 1.24
CA VAL A 20 1.38 6.48 0.39
C VAL A 20 0.99 6.56 -1.07
N ALA A 21 1.42 7.64 -1.72
CA ALA A 21 1.18 7.93 -3.13
C ALA A 21 2.49 7.85 -3.91
N ASP A 22 2.54 6.95 -4.88
CA ASP A 22 3.71 6.75 -5.75
C ASP A 22 3.42 7.27 -7.17
N GLU A 23 4.41 7.95 -7.74
CA GLU A 23 4.50 8.27 -9.17
C GLU A 23 5.76 7.63 -9.74
N TYR A 24 5.58 6.79 -10.76
CA TYR A 24 6.67 6.19 -11.50
C TYR A 24 6.69 6.72 -12.92
N VAL A 25 7.68 7.56 -13.23
CA VAL A 25 7.97 8.02 -14.59
C VAL A 25 8.80 6.94 -15.26
N VAL A 26 8.22 6.29 -16.26
CA VAL A 26 8.83 5.16 -16.96
C VAL A 26 9.79 5.68 -18.02
N GLY A 27 11.08 5.37 -17.91
CA GLY A 27 12.09 5.78 -18.90
C GLY A 27 11.76 5.23 -20.29
N LYS A 28 12.11 5.97 -21.35
CA LYS A 28 11.77 5.60 -22.73
C LYS A 28 12.48 4.32 -23.20
N ALA A 29 13.67 4.05 -22.65
CA ALA A 29 14.44 2.85 -22.94
C ALA A 29 13.86 1.58 -22.27
N LEU A 30 12.87 1.72 -21.36
CA LEU A 30 12.19 0.58 -20.77
C LEU A 30 11.24 -0.01 -21.81
N GLY A 31 11.51 -1.23 -22.30
CA GLY A 31 10.64 -1.93 -23.26
C GLY A 31 9.24 -2.24 -22.70
N GLN A 32 8.43 -3.00 -23.44
CA GLN A 32 7.02 -3.27 -23.08
C GLN A 32 6.80 -4.40 -22.05
N ALA A 33 7.85 -5.11 -21.64
CA ALA A 33 7.75 -6.30 -20.79
C ALA A 33 7.85 -6.02 -19.26
N TYR A 34 7.85 -4.75 -18.85
CA TYR A 34 8.11 -4.41 -17.45
C TYR A 34 6.83 -4.41 -16.60
N HIS A 35 6.95 -4.97 -15.41
CA HIS A 35 5.90 -4.95 -14.39
C HIS A 35 6.37 -4.12 -13.22
N ALA A 36 5.49 -3.26 -12.69
CA ALA A 36 5.81 -2.44 -11.54
C ALA A 36 4.60 -2.23 -10.64
N GLY A 37 4.89 -1.97 -9.37
CA GLY A 37 3.92 -1.57 -8.37
C GLY A 37 4.50 -1.68 -6.97
N PRO A 38 3.73 -1.27 -5.94
CA PRO A 38 4.21 -1.26 -4.58
C PRO A 38 4.42 -2.68 -4.03
N VAL A 39 5.42 -2.77 -3.16
CA VAL A 39 5.72 -3.96 -2.36
C VAL A 39 5.73 -3.53 -0.89
N TRP A 40 5.12 -4.35 -0.04
CA TRP A 40 5.05 -4.15 1.40
C TRP A 40 5.55 -5.39 2.12
N HIS A 41 6.50 -5.21 3.05
CA HIS A 41 6.93 -6.28 3.95
C HIS A 41 6.11 -6.22 5.23
N LEU A 42 5.36 -7.27 5.49
CA LEU A 42 4.42 -7.39 6.59
C LEU A 42 4.83 -8.54 7.50
N ALA A 43 4.44 -8.48 8.77
CA ALA A 43 4.69 -9.58 9.69
C ALA A 43 4.04 -10.86 9.16
N ARG A 44 4.74 -11.98 9.32
CA ARG A 44 4.25 -13.27 8.86
C ARG A 44 3.09 -13.74 9.74
N GLU A 45 2.05 -14.23 9.09
CA GLU A 45 0.90 -14.85 9.73
C GLU A 45 0.86 -16.33 9.32
N GLU A 46 0.97 -17.23 10.29
CA GLU A 46 0.91 -18.67 10.05
C GLU A 46 -0.48 -19.08 9.53
N GLY A 47 -0.51 -20.02 8.59
CA GLY A 47 -1.75 -20.50 7.96
C GLY A 47 -2.31 -19.58 6.88
N ARG A 48 -1.70 -18.43 6.59
CA ARG A 48 -2.11 -17.58 5.47
C ARG A 48 -1.84 -18.25 4.12
N LYS A 49 -2.84 -18.24 3.23
CA LYS A 49 -2.69 -18.68 1.84
C LYS A 49 -1.70 -17.77 1.10
N LEU A 50 -0.64 -18.38 0.56
CA LEU A 50 0.36 -17.71 -0.26
C LEU A 50 -0.05 -17.70 -1.74
N GLY A 51 0.63 -16.86 -2.51
CA GLY A 51 0.42 -16.73 -3.94
C GLY A 51 -0.57 -15.62 -4.29
N ARG A 52 -1.14 -15.72 -5.49
CA ARG A 52 -2.08 -14.73 -6.03
C ARG A 52 -3.38 -14.74 -5.23
N GLN A 53 -3.95 -13.54 -5.04
CA GLN A 53 -5.25 -13.33 -4.42
C GLN A 53 -6.07 -12.34 -5.25
N ASP A 54 -7.39 -12.32 -5.04
CA ASP A 54 -8.32 -11.42 -5.74
C ASP A 54 -8.47 -10.09 -4.99
N GLU A 55 -8.25 -10.10 -3.68
CA GLU A 55 -8.36 -8.94 -2.84
C GLU A 55 -7.18 -7.98 -3.05
N ASN A 56 -7.48 -6.70 -3.19
CA ASN A 56 -6.49 -5.62 -3.30
C ASN A 56 -5.93 -5.16 -1.94
N TRP A 57 -6.08 -5.98 -0.89
CA TRP A 57 -5.70 -5.62 0.47
C TRP A 57 -5.04 -6.79 1.22
N PHE A 58 -4.27 -6.45 2.25
CA PHE A 58 -3.50 -7.39 3.05
C PHE A 58 -3.63 -7.03 4.53
N GLY A 59 -3.97 -7.99 5.39
CA GLY A 59 -3.86 -7.83 6.85
C GLY A 59 -2.54 -8.42 7.36
N ALA A 60 -2.00 -7.89 8.45
CA ALA A 60 -0.90 -8.52 9.17
C ALA A 60 -0.86 -8.04 10.64
N PRO A 61 -0.33 -8.86 11.56
CA PRO A 61 -0.02 -8.38 12.90
C PRO A 61 1.10 -7.33 12.89
N ALA A 62 1.21 -6.56 13.96
CA ALA A 62 2.40 -5.74 14.18
C ALA A 62 3.62 -6.63 14.45
N PHE A 63 4.81 -6.24 13.99
CA PHE A 63 6.06 -6.97 14.30
C PHE A 63 6.36 -6.98 15.80
N ALA A 64 6.04 -5.89 16.49
CA ALA A 64 6.23 -5.73 17.92
C ALA A 64 5.09 -4.91 18.51
N GLN A 65 4.88 -5.06 19.82
CA GLN A 65 3.84 -4.38 20.57
C GLN A 65 4.46 -3.58 21.69
N ALA A 66 3.96 -2.36 21.93
CA ALA A 66 4.40 -1.58 23.06
C ALA A 66 3.86 -2.20 24.37
N TRP A 67 4.68 -2.22 25.43
CA TRP A 67 4.35 -2.88 26.70
C TRP A 67 3.05 -2.40 27.36
N TRP A 68 2.62 -1.17 27.06
CA TRP A 68 1.39 -0.56 27.59
C TRP A 68 0.14 -0.86 26.76
N GLN A 69 0.27 -1.43 25.55
CA GLN A 69 -0.87 -1.82 24.73
C GLN A 69 -1.44 -3.13 25.24
N LYS A 70 -2.71 -3.13 25.66
CA LYS A 70 -3.41 -4.34 26.13
C LYS A 70 -3.89 -5.20 24.96
N GLU A 71 -4.40 -4.56 23.91
CA GLU A 71 -4.94 -5.21 22.72
C GLU A 71 -3.85 -5.39 21.67
N LYS A 72 -3.77 -6.59 21.07
CA LYS A 72 -2.84 -6.85 19.97
C LYS A 72 -3.17 -5.99 18.76
N GLN A 73 -2.15 -5.32 18.21
CA GLN A 73 -2.30 -4.43 17.06
C GLN A 73 -1.88 -5.13 15.77
N GLY A 74 -2.47 -4.69 14.67
CA GLY A 74 -2.14 -5.08 13.32
C GLY A 74 -2.26 -3.91 12.36
N VAL A 75 -1.99 -4.18 11.10
CA VAL A 75 -2.14 -3.23 10.01
C VAL A 75 -2.88 -3.88 8.86
N ALA A 76 -3.85 -3.15 8.32
CA ALA A 76 -4.47 -3.45 7.04
C ALA A 76 -3.88 -2.54 5.97
N VAL A 77 -3.33 -3.10 4.90
CA VAL A 77 -2.80 -2.39 3.75
C VAL A 77 -3.77 -2.52 2.60
N VAL A 78 -4.36 -1.42 2.15
CA VAL A 78 -5.21 -1.36 0.95
C VAL A 78 -4.41 -0.76 -0.19
N VAL A 79 -4.31 -1.45 -1.30
CA VAL A 79 -3.73 -0.92 -2.54
C VAL A 79 -4.85 -0.58 -3.50
N ARG A 80 -4.89 0.65 -4.00
CA ARG A 80 -5.94 1.08 -4.94
C ARG A 80 -5.91 0.21 -6.19
N ASP A 81 -6.99 -0.53 -6.41
CA ASP A 81 -7.14 -1.37 -7.59
C ASP A 81 -7.33 -0.52 -8.85
N HIS A 82 -6.63 -0.90 -9.92
CA HIS A 82 -6.63 -0.17 -11.18
C HIS A 82 -5.97 -0.93 -12.32
N ARG A 83 -6.74 -1.13 -13.41
CA ARG A 83 -6.35 -1.91 -14.59
C ARG A 83 -6.04 -3.35 -14.18
N ASP A 84 -5.09 -3.98 -14.87
CA ASP A 84 -4.72 -5.39 -14.73
C ASP A 84 -3.76 -5.62 -13.56
N MET A 85 -4.09 -5.08 -12.37
CA MET A 85 -3.27 -5.32 -11.19
C MET A 85 -3.36 -6.77 -10.71
N VAL A 86 -2.21 -7.30 -10.33
CA VAL A 86 -2.05 -8.61 -9.73
C VAL A 86 -1.62 -8.42 -8.28
N PHE A 87 -2.34 -9.06 -7.37
CA PHE A 87 -2.11 -9.01 -5.93
C PHE A 87 -1.71 -10.38 -5.43
N GLY A 88 -0.91 -10.40 -4.36
CA GLY A 88 -0.57 -11.66 -3.71
C GLY A 88 0.49 -11.51 -2.64
N THR A 89 0.84 -12.65 -2.07
CA THR A 89 1.84 -12.72 -1.00
C THR A 89 2.84 -13.84 -1.25
N ILE A 90 4.08 -13.62 -0.81
CA ILE A 90 5.12 -14.67 -0.72
C ILE A 90 5.81 -14.55 0.63
N ASN A 91 6.23 -15.68 1.20
CA ASN A 91 7.05 -15.67 2.41
C ASN A 91 8.52 -15.43 2.06
N GLN A 92 9.18 -14.63 2.87
CA GLN A 92 10.64 -14.47 2.86
C GLN A 92 11.19 -15.31 4.01
N SER A 93 12.14 -16.19 3.69
CA SER A 93 12.86 -17.00 4.67
C SER A 93 14.01 -16.23 5.33
N ARG A 94 14.39 -15.08 4.76
CA ARG A 94 15.47 -14.21 5.25
C ARG A 94 15.08 -12.76 5.01
N SER A 95 15.29 -11.93 6.01
CA SER A 95 15.17 -10.47 5.94
C SER A 95 16.44 -9.88 6.58
N GLN A 96 16.96 -8.77 6.06
CA GLN A 96 18.21 -8.20 6.54
C GLN A 96 18.08 -7.61 7.95
N ASP A 97 16.85 -7.23 8.35
CA ASP A 97 16.57 -6.48 9.58
C ASP A 97 15.37 -7.01 10.41
N LEU A 98 14.72 -8.10 9.99
CA LEU A 98 13.49 -8.60 10.64
C LEU A 98 13.45 -10.13 10.69
N ASP A 99 12.65 -10.67 11.62
CA ASP A 99 12.17 -12.05 11.60
C ASP A 99 11.53 -12.42 10.25
N PRO A 100 11.33 -13.72 9.94
CA PRO A 100 10.61 -14.16 8.75
C PRO A 100 9.35 -13.33 8.50
N ASN A 101 9.22 -12.78 7.30
CA ASN A 101 8.15 -11.86 6.94
C ASN A 101 7.40 -12.33 5.69
N THR A 102 6.29 -11.67 5.41
CA THR A 102 5.50 -11.88 4.20
C THR A 102 5.61 -10.63 3.32
N THR A 103 6.06 -10.82 2.10
CA THR A 103 6.04 -9.79 1.06
C THR A 103 4.65 -9.79 0.42
N ALA A 104 3.89 -8.71 0.61
CA ALA A 104 2.69 -8.40 -0.14
C ALA A 104 3.05 -7.59 -1.39
N TYR A 105 2.71 -8.12 -2.56
CA TYR A 105 2.97 -7.47 -3.84
C TYR A 105 1.67 -7.04 -4.51
N ALA A 106 1.74 -5.91 -5.20
CA ALA A 106 0.66 -5.41 -6.04
C ALA A 106 1.28 -4.77 -7.27
N TYR A 107 1.22 -5.42 -8.44
CA TYR A 107 1.91 -4.95 -9.65
C TYR A 107 1.03 -5.04 -10.88
N ARG A 108 1.38 -4.32 -11.94
CA ARG A 108 0.76 -4.43 -13.27
C ARG A 108 1.79 -4.20 -14.38
N PRO A 109 1.51 -4.59 -15.64
CA PRO A 109 2.29 -4.13 -16.78
C PRO A 109 2.33 -2.60 -16.85
N ILE A 110 3.46 -2.06 -17.27
CA ILE A 110 3.66 -0.61 -17.45
C ILE A 110 4.29 -0.31 -18.81
N ALA A 111 4.09 0.91 -19.31
CA ALA A 111 4.54 1.31 -20.65
C ALA A 111 5.60 2.42 -20.61
N ALA A 112 6.56 2.34 -21.53
CA ALA A 112 7.61 3.33 -21.73
C ALA A 112 7.05 4.74 -21.89
N GLY A 113 7.72 5.74 -21.31
CA GLY A 113 7.34 7.15 -21.42
C GLY A 113 6.05 7.54 -20.72
N GLN A 114 5.36 6.61 -20.04
CA GLN A 114 4.16 6.91 -19.27
C GLN A 114 4.49 7.27 -17.82
N THR A 115 3.56 7.95 -17.16
CA THR A 115 3.57 8.14 -15.71
C THR A 115 2.56 7.19 -15.08
N GLU A 116 3.07 6.22 -14.33
CA GLU A 116 2.27 5.27 -13.58
C GLU A 116 2.05 5.74 -12.15
N ARG A 117 0.87 5.45 -11.61
CA ARG A 117 0.45 5.93 -10.30
C ARG A 117 -0.09 4.80 -9.45
N PHE A 118 0.36 4.76 -8.20
CA PHE A 118 -0.07 3.79 -7.20
C PHE A 118 -0.44 4.51 -5.91
N LEU A 119 -1.40 3.96 -5.19
CA LEU A 119 -1.88 4.49 -3.91
C LEU A 119 -2.06 3.33 -2.95
N SER A 120 -1.41 3.43 -1.79
CA SER A 120 -1.59 2.50 -0.68
C SER A 120 -2.07 3.26 0.54
N VAL A 121 -2.96 2.63 1.31
CA VAL A 121 -3.47 3.14 2.59
C VAL A 121 -3.21 2.07 3.63
N LEU A 122 -2.42 2.40 4.64
CA LEU A 122 -2.16 1.53 5.78
C LEU A 122 -3.00 2.02 6.95
N VAL A 123 -3.81 1.12 7.51
CA VAL A 123 -4.75 1.39 8.59
C VAL A 123 -4.39 0.51 9.78
N PRO A 124 -3.84 1.07 10.87
CA PRO A 124 -3.66 0.31 12.09
C PRO A 124 -5.02 -0.09 12.66
N HIS A 125 -5.11 -1.29 13.23
CA HIS A 125 -6.32 -1.79 13.86
C HIS A 125 -6.00 -2.80 14.96
N GLU A 126 -6.95 -3.02 15.86
CA GLU A 126 -6.87 -4.13 16.80
C GLU A 126 -7.12 -5.46 16.08
N LEU A 127 -6.33 -6.49 16.39
CA LEU A 127 -6.41 -7.80 15.74
C LEU A 127 -7.72 -8.55 16.01
N LYS A 128 -8.46 -8.17 17.05
CA LYS A 128 -9.82 -8.69 17.27
C LYS A 128 -10.80 -8.28 16.17
N THR A 129 -10.49 -7.20 15.44
CA THR A 129 -11.23 -6.79 14.25
C THR A 129 -10.54 -7.36 13.00
N PRO A 130 -11.19 -8.23 12.21
CA PRO A 130 -10.59 -8.75 10.99
C PRO A 130 -10.24 -7.63 10.01
N ALA A 131 -9.07 -7.70 9.37
CA ALA A 131 -8.63 -6.69 8.40
C ALA A 131 -9.65 -6.46 7.28
N GLY A 132 -10.32 -7.52 6.80
CA GLY A 132 -11.40 -7.42 5.82
C GLY A 132 -12.56 -6.51 6.27
N ALA A 133 -12.85 -6.42 7.57
CA ALA A 133 -13.85 -5.50 8.09
C ALA A 133 -13.35 -4.05 8.10
N VAL A 134 -12.08 -3.82 8.43
CA VAL A 134 -11.43 -2.51 8.45
C VAL A 134 -11.39 -1.89 7.05
N VAL A 135 -10.99 -2.67 6.04
CA VAL A 135 -10.79 -2.16 4.67
C VAL A 135 -12.08 -1.82 3.94
N ARG A 136 -13.24 -2.36 4.36
CA ARG A 136 -14.55 -2.01 3.77
C ARG A 136 -14.87 -0.52 3.90
N GLY A 137 -14.32 0.16 4.91
CA GLY A 137 -14.46 1.60 5.12
C GLY A 137 -13.47 2.45 4.31
N VAL A 138 -12.53 1.84 3.59
CA VAL A 138 -11.45 2.54 2.89
C VAL A 138 -11.85 2.80 1.44
N LYS A 139 -11.93 4.07 1.06
CA LYS A 139 -12.16 4.50 -0.32
C LYS A 139 -10.91 5.13 -0.88
N THR A 140 -10.56 4.82 -2.12
CA THR A 140 -9.37 5.36 -2.78
C THR A 140 -9.69 5.83 -4.21
N ALA A 141 -9.04 6.91 -4.63
CA ALA A 141 -9.15 7.44 -5.98
C ALA A 141 -7.82 8.06 -6.42
N VAL A 142 -7.47 7.86 -7.69
CA VAL A 142 -6.32 8.51 -8.33
C VAL A 142 -6.76 9.01 -9.70
N ASN A 143 -6.52 10.29 -9.99
CA ASN A 143 -6.85 10.86 -11.30
C ASN A 143 -5.61 11.02 -12.20
N LYS A 144 -5.86 11.26 -13.50
CA LYS A 144 -4.80 11.44 -14.51
C LYS A 144 -3.88 12.66 -14.25
N LYS A 145 -4.33 13.64 -13.45
CA LYS A 145 -3.56 14.84 -13.07
C LYS A 145 -2.66 14.60 -11.84
N GLY A 146 -2.61 13.37 -11.32
CA GLY A 146 -1.83 13.03 -10.14
C GLY A 146 -2.42 13.56 -8.85
N ARG A 147 -3.76 13.68 -8.75
CA ARG A 147 -4.46 13.84 -7.47
C ARG A 147 -4.80 12.47 -6.91
N TYR A 148 -4.40 12.25 -5.68
CA TYR A 148 -4.63 11.05 -4.88
C TYR A 148 -5.63 11.42 -3.80
N THR A 149 -6.60 10.55 -3.55
CA THR A 149 -7.60 10.76 -2.51
C THR A 149 -7.84 9.43 -1.81
N SER A 150 -7.81 9.45 -0.49
CA SER A 150 -8.16 8.31 0.35
C SER A 150 -9.08 8.78 1.46
N THR A 151 -10.12 7.99 1.75
CA THR A 151 -11.03 8.21 2.87
C THR A 151 -11.03 6.97 3.74
N VAL A 152 -10.83 7.16 5.04
CA VAL A 152 -10.89 6.11 6.07
C VAL A 152 -11.77 6.65 7.20
N GLY A 153 -12.97 6.10 7.36
CA GLY A 153 -13.98 6.70 8.25
C GLY A 153 -14.27 8.15 7.83
N ASP A 154 -14.18 9.07 8.79
CA ASP A 154 -14.41 10.51 8.57
C ASP A 154 -13.15 11.27 8.13
N VAL A 155 -12.00 10.59 8.05
CA VAL A 155 -10.73 11.19 7.64
C VAL A 155 -10.57 11.08 6.13
N THR A 156 -10.40 12.22 5.47
CA THR A 156 -10.05 12.27 4.05
C THR A 156 -8.68 12.92 3.87
N VAL A 157 -7.80 12.22 3.16
CA VAL A 157 -6.48 12.69 2.79
C VAL A 157 -6.45 12.92 1.29
N VAL A 158 -5.94 14.08 0.88
CA VAL A 158 -5.70 14.41 -0.52
C VAL A 158 -4.22 14.74 -0.69
N LEU A 159 -3.57 14.13 -1.69
CA LEU A 159 -2.21 14.48 -2.11
C LEU A 159 -2.23 14.83 -3.61
N ASN A 160 -1.26 15.61 -4.07
CA ASN A 160 -1.09 15.89 -5.49
C ASN A 160 0.33 15.58 -6.00
N HIS A 161 0.54 15.69 -7.32
CA HIS A 161 1.83 15.41 -7.95
C HIS A 161 2.94 16.37 -7.50
N LYS A 162 2.59 17.60 -7.09
CA LYS A 162 3.52 18.63 -6.60
C LYS A 162 3.92 18.43 -5.13
N GLY A 163 3.33 17.45 -4.44
CA GLY A 163 3.59 17.18 -3.03
C GLY A 163 2.72 17.97 -2.05
N ASN A 164 1.80 18.82 -2.52
CA ASN A 164 0.85 19.44 -1.61
C ASN A 164 -0.14 18.39 -1.13
N TRP A 165 -0.52 18.50 0.14
CA TRP A 165 -1.43 17.59 0.78
C TRP A 165 -2.41 18.35 1.69
N SER A 166 -3.52 17.70 2.00
CA SER A 166 -4.49 18.18 2.99
C SER A 166 -5.15 17.00 3.68
N VAL A 167 -5.45 17.17 4.97
CA VAL A 167 -6.24 16.23 5.75
C VAL A 167 -7.48 16.96 6.24
N SER A 168 -8.66 16.40 5.98
CA SER A 168 -9.94 16.91 6.46
C SER A 168 -10.65 15.85 7.29
N ARG A 169 -11.31 16.27 8.36
CA ARG A 169 -12.14 15.43 9.24
C ARG A 169 -13.57 15.95 9.18
N LYS A 170 -14.54 15.05 9.07
CA LYS A 170 -15.96 15.40 9.14
C LYS A 170 -16.51 15.12 10.53
#